data_AF-A0A259NPI1-F1
#
_entry.id   AF-A0A259NPI1-F1
#
_cell.length_a   1.000
_cell.length_b   1.000
_cell.length_c   1.000
_cell.angle_alpha   90.00
_cell.angle_beta   90.00
_cell.angle_gamma   90.00
#
_symmetry.space_group_name_H-M   'P 1'
#
loop_
_entity.id
_entity.type
_entity.pdbx_description
1 polymer ?
#
loop_
_entity_poly.entity_id
_entity_poly.type
_entity_poly.pdbx_seq_one_letter_code
_entity_poly.pdbx_strand_id
1 'polypeptide(L)' 'ELSRAQVFSDAIVTELSPASEFYPAEAYHQGYYRQHPTQGYCHWIITPKMQQFRQQFKARLK' A
#
# COMPACT_ATOMS: atom_id res chain seq x y z
N GLU A 1 14.40 5.53 13.93
CA GLU A 1 13.33 5.11 14.87
C GLU A 1 13.00 3.62 14.85
N LEU A 2 12.48 3.02 13.77
CA LEU A 2 11.97 1.64 13.81
C LEU A 2 13.04 0.56 14.03
N SER A 3 14.23 0.69 13.41
CA SER A 3 15.34 -0.25 13.64
C SER A 3 15.84 -0.20 15.09
N ARG A 4 15.90 1.00 15.68
CA ARG A 4 16.27 1.20 17.09
C ARG A 4 15.23 0.59 18.04
N ALA A 5 13.95 0.73 17.70
CA ALA A 5 12.85 0.18 18.48
C ALA A 5 12.66 -1.34 18.30
N GLN A 6 13.47 -2.01 17.47
CA GLN A 6 13.41 -3.45 17.19
C GLN A 6 11.99 -3.96 16.89
N VAL A 7 11.21 -3.17 16.14
CA VAL A 7 9.81 -3.51 15.82
C VAL A 7 9.72 -4.73 14.89
N PHE A 8 10.74 -4.95 14.06
CA PHE A 8 10.84 -6.08 13.14
C PHE A 8 11.92 -7.04 13.60
N SER A 9 11.67 -8.35 13.40
CA SER A 9 12.66 -9.40 13.65
C SER A 9 13.87 -9.27 12.73
N ASP A 10 13.62 -8.86 11.48
CA ASP A 10 14.61 -8.74 10.44
C ASP A 10 15.00 -7.29 10.19
N ALA A 11 16.18 -7.10 9.59
CA ALA A 11 16.69 -5.78 9.25
C ALA A 11 15.80 -5.09 8.20
N ILE A 12 15.59 -3.77 8.36
CA ILE A 12 14.90 -2.95 7.37
C ILE A 12 15.84 -2.74 6.17
N VAL A 13 15.42 -3.19 4.99
CA VAL A 13 16.20 -3.15 3.74
C VAL A 13 15.75 -2.05 2.77
N THR A 14 14.93 -1.09 3.22
CA THR A 14 14.43 0.01 2.39
C THR A 14 15.58 0.90 1.91
N GLU A 15 15.69 1.07 0.59
CA GLU A 15 16.65 2.00 -0.03
C GLU A 15 16.25 3.46 0.19
N LEU A 16 17.24 4.31 0.49
CA LEU A 16 17.08 5.77 0.51
C LEU A 16 17.94 6.36 -0.61
N SER A 17 17.30 6.83 -1.67
CA SER A 17 17.95 7.46 -2.82
C SER A 17 17.23 8.74 -3.25
N PRO A 18 17.91 9.65 -3.96
CA PRO A 18 17.26 10.79 -4.58
C PRO A 18 16.19 10.34 -5.58
N ALA A 19 15.11 11.12 -5.69
CA ALA A 19 14.10 10.85 -6.71
C ALA A 19 14.73 10.91 -8.12
N SER A 20 14.55 9.85 -8.90
CA SER A 20 15.00 9.75 -10.28
C SER A 20 13.88 10.08 -11.26
N GLU A 21 14.19 10.01 -12.56
CA GLU A 21 13.17 10.07 -13.60
C GLU A 21 12.10 8.98 -13.35
N PHE A 22 10.83 9.37 -13.43
CA PHE A 22 9.69 8.51 -13.21
C PHE A 22 8.94 8.29 -14.53
N TYR A 23 8.79 7.03 -14.92
CA TYR A 23 8.02 6.65 -16.10
C TYR A 23 6.63 6.19 -15.68
N PRO A 24 5.55 6.89 -16.08
CA PRO A 24 4.19 6.49 -15.73
C PRO A 24 3.86 5.10 -16.29
N ALA A 25 3.25 4.25 -15.46
CA ALA A 25 2.67 3.00 -15.92
C ALA A 25 1.51 3.25 -16.89
N GLU A 26 1.22 2.24 -17.72
CA GLU A 26 0.19 2.28 -18.75
C GLU A 26 -1.19 2.65 -18.20
N ALA A 27 -2.05 3.20 -19.06
CA ALA A 27 -3.37 3.71 -18.66
C ALA A 27 -4.24 2.67 -17.93
N TYR A 28 -4.15 1.39 -18.31
CA TYR A 28 -4.93 0.33 -17.68
C TYR A 28 -4.47 -0.01 -16.26
N HIS A 29 -3.24 0.35 -15.86
CA HIS A 29 -2.79 0.23 -14.47
C HIS A 29 -3.33 1.34 -13.57
N GLN A 30 -3.78 2.46 -14.15
CA GLN A 30 -4.21 3.63 -13.39
C GLN A 30 -5.56 3.37 -12.71
N GLY A 31 -5.57 3.38 -11.38
CA GLY A 31 -6.79 3.12 -10.61
C GLY A 31 -7.31 1.68 -10.74
N TYR A 32 -6.45 0.72 -11.06
CA TYR A 32 -6.79 -0.68 -11.32
C TYR A 32 -7.75 -1.28 -10.28
N TYR A 33 -7.47 -1.12 -8.98
CA TYR A 33 -8.33 -1.64 -7.90
C TYR A 33 -9.75 -1.08 -7.95
N ARG A 34 -9.93 0.20 -8.32
CA ARG A 34 -11.26 0.82 -8.44
C ARG A 34 -12.04 0.29 -9.63
N GLN A 35 -11.34 -0.04 -10.72
CA GLN A 35 -11.94 -0.52 -11.95
C GLN A 35 -12.21 -2.04 -11.92
N HIS A 36 -11.40 -2.80 -11.16
CA HIS A 36 -11.46 -4.26 -11.09
C HIS A 36 -11.52 -4.78 -9.64
N PRO A 37 -12.48 -4.34 -8.82
CA PRO A 37 -12.52 -4.68 -7.39
C PRO A 37 -12.75 -6.18 -7.12
N THR A 38 -13.34 -6.91 -8.07
CA THR A 38 -13.62 -8.35 -7.96
C THR A 38 -12.53 -9.23 -8.55
N GLN A 39 -11.46 -8.65 -9.12
CA GLN A 39 -10.31 -9.41 -9.58
C GLN A 39 -9.68 -10.13 -8.37
N GLY A 40 -9.26 -11.39 -8.54
CA GLY A 40 -8.89 -12.26 -7.43
C GLY A 40 -7.86 -11.67 -6.47
N TYR A 41 -6.78 -11.07 -6.99
CA TYR A 41 -5.78 -10.37 -6.17
C TYR A 41 -6.38 -9.17 -5.43
N CYS A 42 -7.18 -8.35 -6.12
CA CYS A 42 -7.86 -7.21 -5.50
C CYS A 42 -8.76 -7.64 -4.35
N HIS A 43 -9.58 -8.65 -4.57
CA HIS A 43 -10.55 -9.13 -3.60
C HIS A 43 -9.89 -9.79 -2.39
N TRP A 44 -8.92 -10.68 -2.62
CA TRP A 44 -8.33 -11.47 -1.54
C TRP A 44 -7.23 -10.72 -0.77
N ILE A 45 -6.54 -9.77 -1.39
CA ILE A 45 -5.38 -9.10 -0.78
C ILE A 45 -5.66 -7.65 -0.43
N ILE A 46 -6.27 -6.87 -1.34
CA ILE A 46 -6.42 -5.43 -1.16
C ILE A 46 -7.66 -5.11 -0.32
N THR A 47 -8.81 -5.73 -0.62
CA THR A 47 -10.08 -5.43 0.07
C THR A 47 -10.00 -5.58 1.60
N PRO A 48 -9.41 -6.66 2.16
CA PRO A 48 -9.31 -6.81 3.62
C PRO A 48 -8.46 -5.70 4.26
N LYS A 49 -7.34 -5.31 3.62
CA LYS A 49 -6.47 -4.22 4.08
C LYS A 49 -7.22 -2.89 4.09
N MET A 50 -8.00 -2.62 3.05
CA MET A 50 -8.82 -1.41 2.96
C MET A 50 -9.93 -1.38 4.02
N GLN A 51 -10.56 -2.52 4.32
CA GLN A 51 -11.56 -2.62 5.39
C GLN A 51 -10.94 -2.35 6.76
N GLN A 52 -9.80 -2.97 7.07
CA GLN A 52 -9.06 -2.75 8.32
C GLN A 52 -8.67 -1.28 8.48
N PHE A 53 -8.15 -0.65 7.42
CA PHE A 53 -7.85 0.77 7.43
C PHE A 53 -9.09 1.62 7.75
N ARG A 54 -10.21 1.37 7.07
CA ARG A 54 -11.45 2.14 7.30
C ARG A 54 -11.98 1.96 8.72
N GLN A 55 -11.85 0.77 9.29
CA GLN A 55 -12.27 0.48 10.66
C GLN A 55 -11.37 1.21 11.68
N GLN A 56 -10.05 1.06 11.55
CA GLN A 56 -9.08 1.65 12.49
C GLN A 56 -9.08 3.18 12.46
N PHE A 57 -9.25 3.76 11.28
CA PHE A 57 -9.18 5.20 11.09
C PHE A 57 -10.55 5.86 10.91
N LYS A 58 -11.65 5.17 11.24
CA LYS A 58 -13.03 5.64 11.03
C LYS A 58 -13.25 7.08 11.52
N ALA A 59 -12.75 7.42 12.71
CA ALA A 59 -12.89 8.75 13.31
C ALA A 59 -12.12 9.86 12.59
N ARG A 60 -11.15 9.51 11.74
CA ARG A 60 -10.32 10.44 10.96
C ARG A 60 -10.72 10.50 9.48
N LEU A 61 -11.63 9.63 9.06
CA LEU A 61 -12.20 9.68 7.73
C LEU A 61 -13.29 10.76 7.72
N LYS A 62 -13.16 11.70 6.78
CA LYS A 62 -14.17 12.74 6.52
C LYS A 62 -15.42 12.13 5.90
#